data_AF-A0A1B9NV38-F1
#
_entry.id   AF-A0A1B9NV38-F1
#
_cell.length_a   1.000
_cell.length_b   1.000
_cell.length_c   1.000
_cell.angle_alpha   90.00
_cell.angle_beta   90.00
_cell.angle_gamma   90.00
#
_symmetry.space_group_name_H-M   'P 1'
#
loop_
_entity.id
_entity.type
_entity.pdbx_description
1 polymer ?
#
loop_
_entity_poly.entity_id
_entity_poly.type
_entity_poly.pdbx_seq_one_letter_code
_entity_poly.pdbx_strand_id
1 'polypeptide(L)'
;MLIRNKKILLSLAISSSLFSISNAANANTHDHAHDGDQQHESEHRHHDAHVHGVVETNIAQDGDHLLFEITAPGADVVGFEHAPKDDTQKRILSEAVKTLNNPSVIFTLPAEAKCTLEEAHVSHNLTPHDHDHDHDQHDGEHHKEHSKHGEFNAQYEYHCEAISKLDNIETQWFTHFTHTQKMTIQYLGDAGQKADTLTPNSPIITL
;
A
#
# COMPACT_ATOMS: atom_id res chain seq x y z
N MET A 1 -5.72 56.94 -8.77
CA MET A 1 -7.11 56.45 -8.75
C MET A 1 -7.15 55.23 -7.83
N LEU A 2 -7.49 55.43 -6.57
CA LEU A 2 -7.49 54.40 -5.51
C LEU A 2 -8.79 53.59 -5.59
N ILE A 3 -8.70 52.29 -5.89
CA ILE A 3 -9.85 51.38 -5.83
C ILE A 3 -9.79 50.59 -4.52
N ARG A 4 -10.92 50.67 -3.81
CA ARG A 4 -11.16 50.28 -2.42
C ARG A 4 -11.31 48.77 -2.24
N ASN A 5 -10.74 48.30 -1.13
CA ASN A 5 -11.05 47.08 -0.41
C ASN A 5 -12.55 46.76 -0.31
N LYS A 6 -12.92 45.50 -0.53
CA LYS A 6 -14.11 44.88 0.04
C LYS A 6 -13.69 43.64 0.84
N LYS A 7 -13.64 43.81 2.17
CA LYS A 7 -13.59 42.72 3.14
C LYS A 7 -14.97 42.07 3.16
N ILE A 8 -15.05 40.78 2.84
CA ILE A 8 -16.26 39.96 3.00
C ILE A 8 -16.15 39.31 4.39
N LEU A 9 -16.96 39.80 5.32
CA LEU A 9 -17.24 39.16 6.60
C LEU A 9 -18.29 38.08 6.33
N LEU A 10 -17.94 36.81 6.48
CA LEU A 10 -18.89 35.71 6.49
C LEU A 10 -19.04 35.19 7.93
N SER A 11 -20.25 35.35 8.44
CA SER A 11 -20.64 35.10 9.82
C SER A 11 -20.69 33.61 10.17
N LEU A 12 -20.16 33.29 11.34
CA LEU A 12 -20.35 32.05 12.10
C LEU A 12 -21.85 31.75 12.31
N ALA A 13 -22.26 30.51 12.03
CA ALA A 13 -23.47 29.91 12.59
C ALA A 13 -23.12 28.53 13.16
N ILE A 14 -22.95 28.48 14.48
CA ILE A 14 -22.74 27.25 15.25
C ILE A 14 -24.14 26.64 15.49
N SER A 15 -24.44 25.52 14.85
CA SER A 15 -25.63 24.72 15.15
C SER A 15 -25.22 23.54 16.04
N SER A 16 -25.27 23.77 17.35
CA SER A 16 -25.09 22.75 18.38
C SER A 16 -26.40 21.98 18.57
N SER A 17 -26.52 20.84 17.88
CA SER A 17 -27.59 19.87 18.15
C SER A 17 -27.16 18.93 19.27
N LEU A 18 -27.78 19.10 20.44
CA LEU A 18 -27.67 18.24 21.61
C LEU A 18 -28.47 16.96 21.36
N PHE A 19 -27.80 15.82 21.23
CA PHE A 19 -28.43 14.52 21.44
C PHE A 19 -28.06 14.02 22.84
N SER A 20 -29.02 14.13 23.76
CA SER A 20 -29.02 13.43 25.03
C SER A 20 -29.98 12.25 24.93
N ILE A 21 -29.46 11.02 25.02
CA ILE A 21 -30.24 9.88 25.50
C ILE A 21 -29.36 9.11 26.50
N SER A 22 -29.87 9.04 27.72
CA SER A 22 -29.31 8.29 28.85
C SER A 22 -29.91 6.88 28.94
N ASN A 23 -29.16 6.02 29.64
CA ASN A 23 -29.54 4.74 30.26
C ASN A 23 -29.68 3.54 29.30
N ALA A 24 -29.31 2.30 29.68
CA ALA A 24 -29.21 1.73 31.02
C ALA A 24 -28.08 0.68 31.08
N ALA A 25 -27.43 0.60 32.24
CA ALA A 25 -26.65 -0.55 32.65
C ALA A 25 -27.60 -1.75 32.84
N ASN A 26 -27.27 -2.88 32.21
CA ASN A 26 -27.83 -4.17 32.59
C ASN A 26 -26.68 -5.04 33.11
N ALA A 27 -26.65 -5.23 34.42
CA ALA A 27 -25.75 -6.19 35.06
C ALA A 27 -26.40 -7.57 34.95
N ASN A 28 -25.93 -8.39 34.01
CA ASN A 28 -26.20 -9.81 34.02
C ASN A 28 -24.95 -10.52 34.53
N THR A 29 -25.04 -11.02 35.76
CA THR A 29 -24.05 -11.87 36.40
C THR A 29 -24.04 -13.22 35.70
N HIS A 30 -22.94 -13.54 35.03
CA HIS A 30 -22.62 -14.91 34.62
C HIS A 30 -21.29 -15.30 35.26
N ASP A 31 -21.39 -16.11 36.31
CA ASP A 31 -20.27 -16.82 36.91
C ASP A 31 -19.77 -17.88 35.90
N HIS A 32 -18.60 -17.64 35.32
CA HIS A 32 -17.80 -18.67 34.67
C HIS A 32 -16.38 -18.56 35.18
N ALA A 33 -16.06 -19.38 36.19
CA ALA A 33 -14.70 -19.65 36.59
C ALA A 33 -14.02 -20.46 35.48
N HIS A 34 -13.13 -19.81 34.72
CA HIS A 34 -12.11 -20.49 33.92
C HIS A 34 -10.76 -19.88 34.30
N ASP A 35 -10.03 -20.64 35.09
CA ASP A 35 -8.59 -20.55 35.27
C ASP A 35 -7.96 -21.05 33.97
N GLY A 36 -7.21 -20.19 33.27
CA GLY A 36 -6.74 -20.46 31.92
C GLY A 36 -6.01 -19.27 31.33
N ASP A 37 -4.72 -19.20 31.63
CA ASP A 37 -3.70 -18.44 30.91
C ASP A 37 -3.84 -18.68 29.39
N GLN A 38 -4.35 -17.71 28.63
CA GLN A 38 -4.21 -17.69 27.17
C GLN A 38 -3.90 -16.28 26.69
N GLN A 39 -2.74 -16.22 26.06
CA GLN A 39 -2.09 -15.10 25.44
C GLN A 39 -3.02 -14.46 24.41
N HIS A 40 -2.88 -13.15 24.25
CA HIS A 40 -3.51 -12.39 23.18
C HIS A 40 -3.09 -12.98 21.84
N GLU A 41 -3.92 -13.86 21.26
CA GLU A 41 -3.90 -14.13 19.83
C GLU A 41 -4.22 -12.82 19.12
N SER A 42 -3.25 -12.33 18.36
CA SER A 42 -3.49 -11.42 17.27
C SER A 42 -4.56 -12.05 16.37
N GLU A 43 -5.76 -11.47 16.37
CA GLU A 43 -6.73 -11.63 15.28
C GLU A 43 -6.06 -11.11 14.00
N HIS A 44 -5.26 -11.98 13.37
CA HIS A 44 -4.82 -11.77 12.00
C HIS A 44 -6.07 -11.90 11.13
N ARG A 45 -6.74 -10.78 10.87
CA ARG A 45 -7.71 -10.67 9.78
C ARG A 45 -6.97 -10.68 8.45
N HIS A 46 -6.32 -11.79 8.12
CA HIS A 46 -5.93 -12.09 6.76
C HIS A 46 -7.18 -12.58 6.02
N HIS A 47 -8.00 -11.64 5.56
CA HIS A 47 -8.97 -11.93 4.52
C HIS A 47 -8.25 -11.79 3.19
N ASP A 48 -7.46 -12.81 2.85
CA ASP A 48 -6.63 -12.78 1.66
C ASP A 48 -7.47 -13.16 0.43
N ALA A 49 -8.29 -12.21 0.02
CA ALA A 49 -9.01 -12.21 -1.24
C ALA A 49 -8.42 -11.09 -2.09
N HIS A 50 -7.26 -11.35 -2.68
CA HIS A 50 -6.68 -10.47 -3.69
C HIS A 50 -7.68 -10.27 -4.83
N VAL A 51 -7.95 -9.01 -5.16
CA VAL A 51 -8.73 -8.69 -6.36
C VAL A 51 -7.76 -8.63 -7.52
N HIS A 52 -7.80 -9.64 -8.39
CA HIS A 52 -7.00 -9.63 -9.62
C HIS A 52 -7.24 -8.35 -10.43
N GLY A 53 -6.17 -7.83 -11.01
CA GLY A 53 -6.14 -6.59 -11.76
C GLY A 53 -6.04 -5.34 -10.89
N VAL A 54 -5.83 -5.44 -9.57
CA VAL A 54 -5.72 -4.31 -8.66
C VAL A 54 -4.40 -4.38 -7.90
N VAL A 55 -3.61 -3.33 -8.04
CA VAL A 55 -2.39 -3.10 -7.27
C VAL A 55 -2.67 -2.04 -6.21
N GLU A 56 -2.19 -2.28 -4.99
CA GLU A 56 -2.33 -1.35 -3.88
C GLU A 56 -1.02 -0.61 -3.64
N THR A 57 -1.10 0.72 -3.56
CA THR A 57 0.05 1.59 -3.32
C THR A 57 -0.26 2.57 -2.20
N ASN A 58 0.56 2.57 -1.15
CA ASN A 58 0.59 3.59 -0.12
C ASN A 58 1.78 4.51 -0.34
N ILE A 59 1.57 5.81 -0.18
CA ILE A 59 2.61 6.83 -0.30
C ILE A 59 2.55 7.70 0.95
N ALA A 60 3.61 7.69 1.75
CA ALA A 60 3.74 8.54 2.92
C ALA A 60 4.84 9.59 2.70
N GLN A 61 4.55 10.84 3.02
CA GLN A 61 5.53 11.92 3.09
C GLN A 61 5.78 12.26 4.56
N ASP A 62 7.06 12.34 4.93
CA ASP A 62 7.51 12.91 6.20
C ASP A 62 8.62 13.93 5.91
N GLY A 63 8.30 15.23 6.06
CA GLY A 63 9.20 16.30 5.69
C GLY A 63 9.60 16.25 4.22
N ASP A 64 10.89 16.11 3.94
CA ASP A 64 11.49 15.95 2.62
C ASP A 64 11.62 14.50 2.14
N HIS A 65 11.20 13.52 2.95
CA HIS A 65 11.23 12.10 2.59
C HIS A 65 9.88 11.62 2.07
N LEU A 66 9.93 10.67 1.13
CA LEU A 66 8.78 9.91 0.62
C LEU A 66 9.05 8.42 0.76
N LEU A 67 8.05 7.70 1.28
CA LEU A 67 7.99 6.25 1.32
C LEU A 67 6.87 5.78 0.40
N PHE A 68 7.20 4.86 -0.50
CA PHE A 68 6.24 4.13 -1.33
C PHE A 68 6.19 2.69 -0.82
N GLU A 69 5.01 2.16 -0.60
CA GLU A 69 4.77 0.74 -0.30
C GLU A 69 3.77 0.21 -1.32
N ILE A 70 4.14 -0.84 -2.04
CA ILE A 70 3.35 -1.41 -3.13
C ILE A 70 3.16 -2.89 -2.86
N THR A 71 1.91 -3.33 -2.97
CA THR A 71 1.51 -4.73 -2.88
C THR A 71 0.76 -5.10 -4.16
N ALA A 72 1.25 -6.12 -4.85
CA ALA A 72 0.76 -6.50 -6.17
C ALA A 72 0.58 -8.02 -6.31
N PRO A 73 -0.61 -8.51 -6.71
CA PRO A 73 -0.80 -9.92 -7.02
C PRO A 73 0.15 -10.40 -8.13
N GLY A 74 0.64 -11.63 -8.02
CA GLY A 74 1.50 -12.24 -9.02
C GLY A 74 0.84 -12.32 -10.39
N ALA A 75 -0.48 -12.52 -10.44
CA ALA A 75 -1.27 -12.46 -11.67
C ALA A 75 -1.11 -11.11 -12.40
N ASP A 76 -0.97 -10.01 -11.66
CA ASP A 76 -0.96 -8.65 -12.20
C ASP A 76 0.44 -8.24 -12.69
N VAL A 77 1.48 -8.79 -12.08
CA VAL A 77 2.89 -8.51 -12.38
C VAL A 77 3.44 -9.50 -13.43
N VAL A 78 3.25 -10.80 -13.21
CA VAL A 78 3.87 -11.87 -14.04
C VAL A 78 2.86 -12.75 -14.77
N GLY A 79 1.55 -12.58 -14.54
CA GLY A 79 0.50 -13.37 -15.18
C GLY A 79 0.21 -14.72 -14.51
N PHE A 80 0.80 -14.99 -13.35
CA PHE A 80 0.60 -16.22 -12.58
C PHE A 80 0.87 -16.02 -11.08
N GLU A 81 0.27 -16.86 -10.24
CA GLU A 81 0.38 -16.78 -8.76
C GLU A 81 1.07 -18.00 -8.15
N HIS A 82 1.62 -18.88 -8.98
CA HIS A 82 2.29 -20.10 -8.54
C HIS A 82 3.79 -20.02 -8.81
N ALA A 83 4.57 -20.93 -8.23
CA ALA A 83 5.99 -20.99 -8.56
C ALA A 83 6.24 -21.20 -10.06
N PRO A 84 7.26 -20.54 -10.65
CA PRO A 84 7.54 -20.63 -12.07
C PRO A 84 7.87 -22.08 -12.46
N LYS A 85 7.14 -22.63 -13.42
CA LYS A 85 7.19 -24.05 -13.81
C LYS A 85 8.20 -24.34 -14.91
N ASP A 86 8.56 -23.33 -15.69
CA ASP A 86 9.47 -23.45 -16.84
C ASP A 86 10.42 -22.25 -16.93
N ASP A 87 11.38 -22.32 -17.83
CA ASP A 87 12.40 -21.29 -18.03
C ASP A 87 11.83 -19.98 -18.60
N THR A 88 10.63 -20.03 -19.18
CA THR A 88 9.92 -18.81 -19.62
C THR A 88 9.35 -18.06 -18.43
N GLN A 89 8.67 -18.75 -17.53
CA GLN A 89 8.13 -18.15 -16.31
C GLN A 89 9.25 -17.65 -15.37
N LYS A 90 10.37 -18.38 -15.26
CA LYS A 90 11.54 -17.90 -14.50
C LYS A 90 12.10 -16.58 -15.05
N ARG A 91 12.15 -16.44 -16.38
CA ARG A 91 12.62 -15.21 -17.03
C ARG A 91 11.65 -14.05 -16.80
N ILE A 92 10.34 -14.29 -16.95
CA ILE A 92 9.31 -13.28 -16.67
C ILE A 92 9.43 -12.80 -15.21
N LEU A 93 9.59 -13.72 -14.26
CA LEU A 93 9.80 -13.39 -12.86
C LEU A 93 11.07 -12.55 -12.66
N SER A 94 12.20 -12.98 -13.24
CA SER A 94 13.47 -12.24 -13.14
C SER A 94 13.38 -10.84 -13.75
N GLU A 95 12.71 -10.68 -14.89
CA GLU A 95 12.48 -9.39 -15.54
C GLU A 95 11.57 -8.49 -14.70
N ALA A 96 10.50 -9.03 -14.13
CA ALA A 96 9.61 -8.30 -13.22
C ALA A 96 10.37 -7.78 -11.98
N VAL A 97 11.13 -8.65 -11.32
CA VAL A 97 11.97 -8.26 -10.17
C VAL A 97 12.98 -7.19 -10.57
N LYS A 98 13.62 -7.30 -11.74
CA LYS A 98 14.55 -6.28 -12.23
C LYS A 98 13.86 -4.93 -12.47
N THR A 99 12.66 -4.92 -13.03
CA THR A 99 11.88 -3.71 -13.24
C THR A 99 11.48 -3.08 -11.91
N LEU A 100 10.95 -3.87 -10.97
CA LEU A 100 10.58 -3.41 -9.62
C LEU A 100 11.77 -2.87 -8.83
N ASN A 101 12.98 -3.39 -9.04
CA ASN A 101 14.21 -2.85 -8.42
C ASN A 101 14.70 -1.54 -9.07
N ASN A 102 14.01 -1.02 -10.09
CA ASN A 102 14.33 0.25 -10.72
C ASN A 102 13.10 1.18 -10.72
N PRO A 103 12.75 1.77 -9.57
CA PRO A 103 11.51 2.53 -9.46
C PRO A 103 11.48 3.78 -10.35
N SER A 104 12.62 4.28 -10.82
CA SER A 104 12.69 5.41 -11.78
C SER A 104 12.06 5.11 -13.15
N VAL A 105 11.88 3.84 -13.52
CA VAL A 105 11.14 3.47 -14.73
C VAL A 105 9.65 3.22 -14.48
N ILE A 106 9.23 3.19 -13.20
CA ILE A 106 7.86 2.91 -12.76
C ILE A 106 7.16 4.19 -12.33
N PHE A 107 7.85 5.09 -11.63
CA PHE A 107 7.30 6.35 -11.14
C PHE A 107 8.12 7.52 -11.67
N THR A 108 7.40 8.49 -12.22
CA THR A 108 7.94 9.78 -12.62
C THR A 108 7.51 10.81 -11.60
N LEU A 109 8.51 11.37 -10.89
CA LEU A 109 8.34 12.49 -9.98
C LEU A 109 8.75 13.79 -10.69
N PRO A 110 8.14 14.95 -10.37
CA PRO A 110 8.51 16.23 -10.94
C PRO A 110 9.99 16.53 -10.74
N ALA A 111 10.71 16.87 -11.79
CA ALA A 111 12.16 17.14 -11.73
C ALA A 111 12.47 18.32 -10.78
N GLU A 112 11.55 19.27 -10.67
CA GLU A 112 11.62 20.43 -9.79
C GLU A 112 11.58 20.05 -8.30
N ALA A 113 11.02 18.88 -7.95
CA ALA A 113 11.03 18.35 -6.58
C ALA A 113 12.40 17.80 -6.17
N LYS A 114 13.27 17.53 -7.16
CA LYS A 114 14.64 17.05 -6.97
C LYS A 114 14.73 15.82 -6.04
N CYS A 115 13.85 14.86 -6.28
CA CYS A 115 13.85 13.61 -5.53
C CYS A 115 14.99 12.69 -5.98
N THR A 116 15.70 12.11 -5.02
CA THR A 116 16.73 11.10 -5.20
C THR A 116 16.30 9.82 -4.49
N LEU A 117 16.41 8.68 -5.17
CA LEU A 117 16.16 7.37 -4.58
C LEU A 117 17.27 7.05 -3.57
N GLU A 118 16.88 6.74 -2.34
CA GLU A 118 17.78 6.34 -1.25
C GLU A 118 17.81 4.81 -1.13
N GLU A 119 16.63 4.17 -1.12
CA GLU A 119 16.50 2.72 -0.98
C GLU A 119 15.41 2.16 -1.89
N ALA A 120 15.63 0.93 -2.38
CA ALA A 120 14.61 0.12 -3.05
C ALA A 120 14.70 -1.33 -2.58
N HIS A 121 13.62 -1.83 -2.00
CA HIS A 121 13.49 -3.20 -1.56
C HIS A 121 12.34 -3.88 -2.31
N VAL A 122 12.57 -5.10 -2.82
CA VAL A 122 11.57 -5.89 -3.53
C VAL A 122 11.61 -7.32 -3.01
N SER A 123 10.45 -7.85 -2.64
CA SER A 123 10.27 -9.23 -2.21
C SER A 123 9.07 -9.88 -2.89
N HIS A 124 9.07 -11.20 -2.96
CA HIS A 124 7.94 -11.98 -3.48
C HIS A 124 7.95 -13.40 -2.88
N ASN A 125 6.79 -14.04 -2.84
CA ASN A 125 6.63 -15.42 -2.34
C ASN A 125 6.45 -16.47 -3.47
N LEU A 126 6.62 -16.07 -4.73
CA LEU A 126 6.49 -16.96 -5.90
C LEU A 126 7.57 -18.04 -6.00
N THR A 127 8.65 -17.95 -5.23
CA THR A 127 9.60 -19.06 -5.09
C THR A 127 9.84 -19.29 -3.62
N PRO A 128 9.94 -20.55 -3.17
CA PRO A 128 10.52 -20.83 -1.88
C PRO A 128 12.02 -20.49 -2.01
N HIS A 129 12.43 -19.29 -1.59
CA HIS A 129 13.85 -18.94 -1.48
C HIS A 129 14.40 -19.61 -0.20
N ASP A 130 15.48 -20.41 -0.26
CA ASP A 130 16.87 -19.94 -0.36
C ASP A 130 17.19 -18.77 0.60
N HIS A 131 16.69 -18.89 1.84
CA HIS A 131 17.34 -18.26 2.99
C HIS A 131 18.36 -19.25 3.56
N ASP A 132 19.63 -18.92 3.40
CA ASP A 132 20.75 -19.57 4.08
C ASP A 132 20.55 -19.45 5.61
N HIS A 133 20.59 -20.61 6.30
CA HIS A 133 20.65 -20.84 7.76
C HIS A 133 19.52 -20.29 8.66
N ASP A 134 18.60 -21.16 9.11
CA ASP A 134 18.75 -21.82 10.41
C ASP A 134 17.78 -23.01 10.54
N HIS A 135 18.18 -24.00 11.33
CA HIS A 135 17.36 -25.16 11.65
C HIS A 135 16.10 -24.74 12.41
N ASP A 136 14.94 -25.31 12.07
CA ASP A 136 14.12 -25.99 13.07
C ASP A 136 13.17 -26.99 12.39
N GLN A 137 13.34 -28.25 12.78
CA GLN A 137 12.37 -29.30 12.54
C GLN A 137 11.23 -29.10 13.53
N HIS A 138 10.05 -28.74 13.03
CA HIS A 138 8.82 -28.99 13.75
C HIS A 138 7.87 -29.79 12.87
N ASP A 139 7.72 -31.05 13.28
CA ASP A 139 6.66 -31.97 12.88
C ASP A 139 5.29 -31.37 13.17
N GLY A 140 4.39 -31.55 12.19
CA GLY A 140 2.97 -31.77 12.42
C GLY A 140 2.15 -30.56 12.85
N GLU A 141 1.44 -29.98 11.88
CA GLU A 141 0.00 -29.73 11.98
C GLU A 141 -0.55 -29.42 10.59
N HIS A 142 -1.47 -30.26 10.09
CA HIS A 142 -2.20 -30.03 8.85
C HIS A 142 -3.19 -28.87 9.04
N HIS A 143 -2.67 -27.65 9.06
CA HIS A 143 -3.47 -26.50 8.68
C HIS A 143 -3.76 -26.65 7.20
N LYS A 144 -5.04 -26.55 6.82
CA LYS A 144 -5.40 -26.36 5.42
C LYS A 144 -4.71 -25.07 4.99
N GLU A 145 -3.59 -25.20 4.29
CA GLU A 145 -2.96 -24.07 3.61
C GLU A 145 -4.02 -23.51 2.67
N HIS A 146 -4.64 -22.40 3.10
CA HIS A 146 -5.14 -21.43 2.16
C HIS A 146 -3.95 -21.16 1.25
N SER A 147 -4.07 -21.59 -0.01
CA SER A 147 -3.06 -21.40 -1.03
C SER A 147 -2.67 -19.93 -1.00
N LYS A 148 -1.54 -19.60 -0.38
CA LYS A 148 -1.03 -18.23 -0.39
C LYS A 148 -0.77 -17.92 -1.85
N HIS A 149 -1.58 -17.04 -2.41
CA HIS A 149 -1.43 -16.62 -3.78
C HIS A 149 -0.09 -15.88 -3.91
N GLY A 150 0.57 -16.08 -5.04
CA GLY A 150 1.81 -15.39 -5.35
C GLY A 150 1.62 -13.88 -5.32
N GLU A 151 2.50 -13.15 -4.65
CA GLU A 151 2.45 -11.69 -4.45
C GLU A 151 3.86 -11.09 -4.53
N PHE A 152 3.92 -9.83 -4.96
CA PHE A 152 5.08 -8.96 -4.89
C PHE A 152 4.84 -7.83 -3.89
N ASN A 153 5.86 -7.53 -3.09
CA ASN A 153 5.93 -6.34 -2.25
C ASN A 153 7.14 -5.51 -2.69
N ALA A 154 6.95 -4.20 -2.83
CA ALA A 154 8.04 -3.27 -3.13
C ALA A 154 7.96 -2.05 -2.23
N GLN A 155 9.12 -1.61 -1.72
CA GLN A 155 9.28 -0.43 -0.90
C GLN A 155 10.34 0.48 -1.51
N TYR A 156 10.03 1.76 -1.67
CA TYR A 156 10.96 2.76 -2.18
C TYR A 156 11.03 3.97 -1.27
N GLU A 157 12.25 4.40 -0.96
CA GLU A 157 12.51 5.58 -0.14
C GLU A 157 13.19 6.65 -1.00
N TYR A 158 12.66 7.86 -0.96
CA TYR A 158 13.20 9.01 -1.66
C TYR A 158 13.43 10.15 -0.68
N HIS A 159 14.47 10.93 -0.94
CA HIS A 159 14.67 12.25 -0.36
C HIS A 159 14.54 13.32 -1.45
N CYS A 160 13.73 14.35 -1.20
CA CYS A 160 13.41 15.41 -2.16
C CYS A 160 13.83 16.79 -1.63
N GLU A 161 14.89 17.38 -2.21
CA GLU A 161 15.39 18.70 -1.77
C GLU A 161 14.33 19.83 -1.85
N ALA A 162 13.32 19.66 -2.72
CA ALA A 162 12.29 20.66 -2.96
C ALA A 162 10.89 20.04 -2.92
N ILE A 163 10.56 19.29 -1.86
CA ILE A 163 9.29 18.57 -1.69
C ILE A 163 8.02 19.39 -2.01
N SER A 164 8.03 20.70 -1.74
CA SER A 164 6.94 21.63 -2.12
C SER A 164 6.63 21.71 -3.64
N LYS A 165 7.48 21.12 -4.49
CA LYS A 165 7.31 21.01 -5.95
C LYS A 165 6.77 19.64 -6.38
N LEU A 166 6.55 18.72 -5.45
CA LEU A 166 5.87 17.45 -5.70
C LEU A 166 4.36 17.69 -5.76
N ASP A 167 3.88 18.17 -6.90
CA ASP A 167 2.46 18.47 -7.13
C ASP A 167 1.71 17.34 -7.85
N ASN A 168 2.43 16.35 -8.37
CA ASN A 168 1.87 15.16 -9.00
C ASN A 168 2.86 13.99 -8.96
N ILE A 169 2.33 12.79 -9.15
CA ILE A 169 3.10 11.56 -9.36
C ILE A 169 2.47 10.84 -10.55
N GLU A 170 3.26 10.58 -11.59
CA GLU A 170 2.85 9.78 -12.74
C GLU A 170 3.46 8.38 -12.64
N THR A 171 2.73 7.36 -13.08
CA THR A 171 3.22 5.98 -13.11
C THR A 171 3.24 5.37 -14.52
N GLN A 172 4.30 4.64 -14.80
CA GLN A 172 4.47 3.81 -16.00
C GLN A 172 4.19 2.33 -15.69
N TRP A 173 3.65 2.02 -14.50
CA TRP A 173 3.32 0.67 -14.05
C TRP A 173 2.56 -0.13 -15.11
N PHE A 174 1.48 0.43 -15.67
CA PHE A 174 0.62 -0.25 -16.64
C PHE A 174 1.32 -0.60 -17.96
N THR A 175 2.43 0.09 -18.28
CA THR A 175 3.26 -0.21 -19.45
C THR A 175 4.13 -1.43 -19.22
N HIS A 176 4.64 -1.61 -17.99
CA HIS A 176 5.49 -2.74 -17.62
C HIS A 176 4.66 -3.98 -17.23
N PHE A 177 3.53 -3.78 -16.55
CA PHE A 177 2.69 -4.82 -15.97
C PHE A 177 1.28 -4.76 -16.54
N THR A 178 1.16 -5.20 -17.80
CA THR A 178 -0.05 -5.05 -18.62
C THR A 178 -1.28 -5.84 -18.14
N HIS A 179 -1.11 -6.76 -17.19
CA HIS A 179 -2.21 -7.49 -16.56
C HIS A 179 -2.92 -6.66 -15.46
N THR A 180 -2.27 -5.61 -14.96
CA THR A 180 -2.85 -4.69 -13.97
C THR A 180 -3.91 -3.81 -14.62
N GLN A 181 -5.12 -3.76 -14.06
CA GLN A 181 -6.22 -2.93 -14.56
C GLN A 181 -6.31 -1.59 -13.81
N LYS A 182 -6.02 -1.60 -12.52
CA LYS A 182 -6.14 -0.46 -11.61
C LYS A 182 -5.00 -0.45 -10.61
N MET A 183 -4.63 0.74 -10.17
CA MET A 183 -3.74 0.94 -9.03
C MET A 183 -4.42 1.88 -8.05
N THR A 184 -4.73 1.42 -6.84
CA THR A 184 -5.28 2.28 -5.78
C THR A 184 -4.14 2.99 -5.08
N ILE A 185 -4.23 4.31 -4.96
CA ILE A 185 -3.23 5.14 -4.28
C ILE A 185 -3.85 5.67 -2.99
N GLN A 186 -3.15 5.45 -1.87
CA GLN A 186 -3.41 6.11 -0.60
C GLN A 186 -2.21 6.99 -0.27
N TYR A 187 -2.37 8.30 -0.40
CA TYR A 187 -1.34 9.27 -0.07
C TYR A 187 -1.60 9.93 1.29
N LEU A 188 -0.55 10.08 2.09
CA LEU A 188 -0.53 10.83 3.35
C LEU A 188 0.69 11.76 3.35
N GLY A 189 0.47 13.07 3.49
CA GLY A 189 1.57 14.02 3.61
C GLY A 189 1.13 15.43 3.98
N ASP A 190 1.99 16.42 3.72
CA ASP A 190 1.73 17.82 4.05
C ASP A 190 0.54 18.41 3.30
N ALA A 191 0.26 17.87 2.10
CA ALA A 191 -0.92 18.22 1.32
C ALA A 191 -2.22 17.57 1.83
N GLY A 192 -2.14 16.78 2.90
CA GLY A 192 -3.25 16.06 3.53
C GLY A 192 -3.28 14.58 3.14
N GLN A 193 -4.43 13.94 3.40
CA GLN A 193 -4.70 12.58 2.94
C GLN A 193 -5.48 12.59 1.63
N LYS A 194 -5.07 11.75 0.70
CA LYS A 194 -5.74 11.56 -0.60
C LYS A 194 -5.87 10.08 -0.92
N ALA A 195 -6.98 9.74 -1.56
CA ALA A 195 -7.25 8.41 -2.09
C ALA A 195 -7.60 8.56 -3.56
N ASP A 196 -6.98 7.78 -4.44
CA ASP A 196 -7.26 7.79 -5.87
C ASP A 196 -7.17 6.38 -6.48
N THR A 197 -7.71 6.21 -7.68
CA THR A 197 -7.59 4.97 -8.46
C THR A 197 -7.11 5.28 -9.85
N LEU A 198 -5.85 4.94 -10.11
CA LEU A 198 -5.21 5.12 -11.39
C LEU A 198 -5.56 3.99 -12.35
N THR A 199 -5.54 4.29 -13.64
CA THR A 199 -5.79 3.35 -14.74
C THR A 199 -4.82 3.61 -15.88
N PRO A 200 -4.68 2.72 -16.88
CA PRO A 200 -3.81 2.97 -18.03
C PRO A 200 -4.11 4.29 -18.78
N ASN A 201 -5.35 4.78 -18.73
CA ASN A 201 -5.77 6.03 -19.38
C ASN A 201 -5.69 7.26 -18.48
N SER A 202 -5.44 7.08 -17.18
CA SER A 202 -5.27 8.15 -16.19
C SER A 202 -4.23 7.70 -15.16
N PRO A 203 -2.94 7.64 -15.53
CA PRO A 203 -1.89 7.07 -14.69
C PRO A 203 -1.19 8.14 -13.83
N ILE A 204 -1.92 9.17 -13.41
CA ILE A 204 -1.38 10.32 -12.68
C ILE A 204 -2.26 10.65 -11.48
N ILE A 205 -1.65 10.89 -10.32
CA ILE A 205 -2.28 11.47 -9.13
C ILE A 205 -1.77 12.89 -8.91
N THR A 206 -2.66 13.82 -8.54
CA THR A 206 -2.31 15.21 -8.18
C THR A 206 -2.31 15.39 -6.66
N LEU A 207 -1.22 15.92 -6.10
CA LEU A 207 -1.00 16.12 -4.67
C LEU A 207 -1.35 17.54 -4.20
#